data_AF-A0A7J5AS81-F1
#
_entry.id   AF-A0A7J5AS81-F1
#
_cell.length_a   1.000
_cell.length_b   1.000
_cell.length_c   1.000
_cell.angle_alpha   90.00
_cell.angle_beta   90.00
_cell.angle_gamma   90.00
#
_symmetry.space_group_name_H-M   'P 1'
#
loop_
_entity.id
_entity.type
_entity.pdbx_description
1 polymer ?
#
loop_
_entity_poly.entity_id
_entity_poly.type
_entity_poly.pdbx_seq_one_letter_code
_entity_poly.pdbx_strand_id
1 'polypeptide(L)'
;MLNIIQQNKNWTEGSGILIIGICLCAILLQHLVQPYRGTWIYQYGNLTSYFTFFGGILASLINTIFLLSKHKSDLKTNWIWILLSAVPLMYFTVIMTN
;
A
#
# COMPACT_ATOMS: atom_id res chain seq x y z
N MET A 1 -25.97 -15.27 4.79
CA MET A 1 -25.01 -14.58 5.69
C MET A 1 -23.56 -14.97 5.42
N LEU A 2 -23.24 -16.27 5.36
CA LEU A 2 -21.90 -16.80 5.01
C LEU A 2 -21.33 -16.26 3.67
N ASN A 3 -22.16 -16.19 2.63
CA ASN A 3 -21.72 -15.74 1.29
C ASN A 3 -21.21 -14.28 1.29
N ILE A 4 -21.82 -13.41 2.10
CA ILE A 4 -21.44 -11.99 2.20
C ILE A 4 -20.09 -11.84 2.93
N ILE A 5 -19.83 -12.68 3.94
CA ILE A 5 -18.56 -12.66 4.68
C ILE A 5 -17.41 -13.11 3.78
N GLN A 6 -17.63 -14.18 3.01
CA GLN A 6 -16.66 -14.74 2.09
C GLN A 6 -16.35 -13.80 0.92
N GLN A 7 -17.37 -13.14 0.37
CA GLN A 7 -17.20 -12.11 -0.66
C GLN A 7 -16.40 -10.90 -0.14
N ASN A 8 -16.66 -10.45 1.10
CA ASN A 8 -15.89 -9.37 1.73
C ASN A 8 -14.43 -9.77 1.97
N LYS A 9 -14.17 -11.02 2.38
CA LYS A 9 -12.81 -11.54 2.57
C LYS A 9 -12.02 -11.50 1.25
N ASN A 10 -12.58 -12.06 0.18
CA ASN A 10 -11.95 -12.04 -1.15
C ASN A 10 -11.69 -10.61 -1.66
N TRP A 11 -12.59 -9.67 -1.37
CA TRP A 11 -12.41 -8.26 -1.70
C TRP A 11 -11.22 -7.62 -0.95
N THR A 12 -11.06 -7.95 0.33
CA THR A 12 -10.01 -7.39 1.20
C THR A 12 -8.62 -7.94 0.79
N GLU A 13 -8.57 -9.22 0.43
CA GLU A 13 -7.37 -9.89 -0.11
C GLU A 13 -6.98 -9.33 -1.49
N GLY A 14 -7.94 -9.23 -2.42
CA GLY A 14 -7.71 -8.65 -3.75
C GLY A 14 -7.28 -7.18 -3.69
N SER A 15 -7.86 -6.41 -2.77
CA SER A 15 -7.50 -4.99 -2.56
C SER A 15 -6.06 -4.84 -2.04
N GLY A 16 -5.59 -5.76 -1.18
CA GLY A 16 -4.21 -5.76 -0.69
C GLY A 16 -3.18 -5.85 -1.83
N ILE A 17 -3.40 -6.76 -2.79
CA ILE A 17 -2.54 -6.92 -3.97
C ILE A 17 -2.50 -5.64 -4.81
N LEU A 18 -3.65 -5.02 -5.03
CA LEU A 18 -3.74 -3.76 -5.80
C LEU A 18 -2.98 -2.61 -5.13
N ILE A 19 -3.08 -2.48 -3.80
CA ILE A 19 -2.39 -1.44 -3.04
C ILE A 19 -0.87 -1.57 -3.20
N ILE A 20 -0.34 -2.80 -3.15
CA ILE A 20 1.10 -3.04 -3.35
C ILE A 20 1.52 -2.69 -4.77
N GLY A 21 0.71 -3.06 -5.77
CA GLY A 21 0.96 -2.68 -7.16
C GLY A 21 1.06 -1.16 -7.33
N ILE A 22 0.14 -0.40 -6.70
CA ILE A 22 0.16 1.07 -6.72
C ILE A 22 1.40 1.63 -6.02
N CYS A 23 1.79 1.07 -4.86
CA CYS A 23 3.01 1.47 -4.16
C CYS A 23 4.28 1.20 -5.00
N LEU A 24 4.37 0.06 -5.67
CA LEU A 24 5.50 -0.28 -6.55
C LEU A 24 5.55 0.67 -7.76
N CYS A 25 4.41 0.98 -8.37
CA CYS A 25 4.31 1.97 -9.44
C CYS A 25 4.79 3.35 -8.99
N ALA A 26 4.46 3.76 -7.76
CA ALA A 26 4.93 5.03 -7.21
C ALA A 26 6.46 5.07 -7.03
N ILE A 27 7.07 3.96 -6.58
CA ILE A 27 8.52 3.83 -6.45
C ILE A 27 9.21 3.88 -7.83
N LEU A 28 8.65 3.16 -8.81
CA LEU A 28 9.13 3.18 -10.19
C LEU A 28 9.03 4.59 -10.79
N LEU A 29 7.91 5.28 -10.58
CA LEU A 29 7.72 6.67 -11.01
C LEU A 29 8.81 7.56 -10.41
N GLN A 30 9.11 7.40 -9.12
CA GLN A 30 10.16 8.17 -8.47
C GLN A 30 11.54 7.92 -9.10
N HIS A 31 11.88 6.67 -9.43
CA HIS A 31 13.13 6.34 -10.12
C HIS A 31 13.19 6.89 -11.55
N LEU A 32 12.10 6.79 -12.33
CA LEU A 32 12.03 7.31 -13.70
C LEU A 32 12.14 8.83 -13.75
N VAL A 33 11.72 9.50 -12.68
CA VAL A 33 11.75 10.97 -12.59
C VAL A 33 13.12 11.49 -12.12
N GLN A 34 13.95 10.69 -11.45
CA GLN A 34 15.29 11.10 -10.97
C GLN A 34 16.24 11.70 -12.03
N PRO A 35 16.31 11.20 -13.27
CA PRO A 35 17.17 11.79 -14.31
C PRO A 35 16.80 13.24 -14.66
N TYR A 36 15.56 13.64 -14.41
CA TYR A 36 15.03 14.96 -14.74
C TYR A 36 15.26 16.00 -13.62
N ARG A 37 16.13 15.71 -12.65
CA ARG A 37 16.45 16.60 -11.50
C ARG A 37 16.67 18.06 -11.96
N GLY A 38 16.01 18.99 -11.26
CA GLY A 38 16.06 20.43 -11.55
C GLY A 38 15.03 20.91 -12.58
N THR A 39 14.29 20.01 -13.23
CA THR A 39 13.18 20.38 -14.13
C THR A 39 11.83 20.35 -13.41
N TRP A 40 10.83 20.96 -14.05
CA TRP A 40 9.45 20.94 -13.57
C TRP A 40 8.89 19.50 -13.55
N ILE A 41 9.31 18.67 -14.51
CA ILE A 41 8.96 17.25 -14.58
C ILE A 41 9.42 16.53 -13.31
N TYR A 42 10.59 16.87 -12.78
CA TYR A 42 11.06 16.33 -11.52
C TYR A 42 10.20 16.75 -10.34
N GLN A 43 9.87 18.03 -10.22
CA GLN A 43 9.08 18.53 -9.10
C GLN A 43 7.69 17.92 -9.07
N TYR A 44 6.97 17.95 -10.20
CA TYR A 44 5.61 17.38 -10.27
C TYR A 44 5.63 15.85 -10.18
N GLY A 45 6.52 15.17 -10.89
CA GLY A 45 6.60 13.71 -10.87
C GLY A 45 6.99 13.16 -9.49
N ASN A 46 7.91 13.83 -8.79
CA ASN A 46 8.28 13.46 -7.42
C ASN A 46 7.13 13.71 -6.44
N LEU A 47 6.43 14.85 -6.55
CA LEU A 47 5.26 15.16 -5.72
C LEU A 47 4.14 14.12 -5.92
N THR A 48 3.83 13.78 -7.18
CA THR A 48 2.84 12.74 -7.51
C THR A 48 3.26 11.39 -6.95
N SER A 49 4.54 11.00 -7.09
CA SER A 49 5.06 9.75 -6.52
C SER A 49 4.82 9.67 -5.02
N TYR A 50 5.12 10.76 -4.29
CA TYR A 50 4.87 10.81 -2.84
C TYR A 50 3.39 10.73 -2.49
N PHE A 51 2.52 11.47 -3.18
CA PHE A 51 1.07 11.42 -2.93
C PHE A 51 0.50 10.03 -3.20
N THR A 52 0.89 9.39 -4.30
CA THR A 52 0.44 8.02 -4.63
C THR A 52 0.96 7.02 -3.60
N PHE A 53 2.20 7.15 -3.15
CA PHE A 53 2.80 6.28 -2.15
C PHE A 53 2.12 6.42 -0.78
N PHE A 54 1.94 7.65 -0.29
CA PHE A 54 1.23 7.93 0.97
C PHE A 54 -0.24 7.52 0.91
N GLY A 55 -0.91 7.74 -0.23
CA GLY A 55 -2.27 7.27 -0.46
C GLY A 55 -2.37 5.75 -0.37
N GLY A 56 -1.40 5.03 -0.95
CA GLY A 56 -1.28 3.58 -0.84
C GLY A 56 -1.08 3.10 0.60
N ILE A 57 -0.25 3.79 1.39
CA ILE A 57 -0.06 3.48 2.82
C ILE A 57 -1.37 3.64 3.61
N LEU A 58 -2.09 4.74 3.41
CA LEU A 58 -3.37 4.98 4.09
C LEU A 58 -4.42 3.94 3.69
N ALA A 59 -4.51 3.59 2.41
CA ALA A 59 -5.38 2.53 1.92
C ALA A 59 -5.02 1.17 2.54
N SER A 60 -3.72 0.87 2.68
CA SER A 60 -3.20 -0.33 3.33
C SER A 60 -3.64 -0.42 4.80
N LEU A 61 -3.50 0.68 5.54
CA LEU A 61 -3.93 0.76 6.95
C LEU A 61 -5.44 0.54 7.10
N ILE A 62 -6.25 1.18 6.26
CA ILE A 62 -7.71 0.99 6.26
C ILE A 62 -8.06 -0.47 5.96
N ASN A 63 -7.42 -1.09 4.97
CA ASN A 63 -7.62 -2.49 4.61
C ASN A 63 -7.29 -3.43 5.79
N THR A 64 -6.17 -3.18 6.47
CA THR A 64 -5.73 -3.96 7.63
C THR A 64 -6.67 -3.77 8.83
N ILE A 65 -7.11 -2.55 9.13
CA ILE A 65 -8.10 -2.28 10.20
C ILE A 65 -9.43 -2.99 9.92
N PHE A 66 -9.90 -2.96 8.67
CA PHE A 66 -11.14 -3.63 8.27
C PHE A 66 -11.03 -5.16 8.40
N LEU A 67 -9.88 -5.72 8.01
CA LEU A 67 -9.59 -7.14 8.13
C LEU A 67 -9.50 -7.58 9.60
N LEU A 68 -8.81 -6.80 10.46
CA LEU A 68 -8.70 -7.07 11.89
C LEU A 68 -10.03 -6.95 12.64
N SER A 69 -10.84 -5.96 12.29
CA SER A 69 -12.14 -5.69 12.94
C SER A 69 -13.14 -6.83 12.68
N LYS A 70 -13.14 -7.37 11.45
CA LYS A 70 -14.15 -8.33 11.00
C LYS A 70 -13.74 -9.81 11.18
N HIS A 71 -12.44 -10.12 11.21
CA HIS A 71 -11.93 -11.51 11.27
C HIS A 71 -10.96 -11.74 12.45
N LYS A 72 -11.32 -11.30 13.65
CA LYS A 72 -10.49 -11.47 14.87
C LYS A 72 -10.10 -12.94 15.17
N SER A 73 -10.91 -13.93 14.80
CA SER A 73 -10.66 -15.34 15.16
C SER A 73 -9.66 -16.06 14.26
N ASP A 74 -9.32 -15.51 13.08
CA ASP A 74 -8.50 -16.17 12.06
C ASP A 74 -7.18 -15.42 11.78
N LEU A 75 -6.71 -14.68 12.79
CA LEU A 75 -5.52 -13.84 12.70
C LEU A 75 -4.31 -14.62 12.19
N LYS A 76 -4.08 -15.86 12.66
CA LYS A 76 -2.96 -16.74 12.27
C LYS A 76 -2.87 -16.96 10.75
N THR A 77 -4.01 -17.12 10.08
CA THR A 77 -4.07 -17.35 8.62
C THR A 77 -3.83 -16.05 7.84
N ASN A 78 -4.18 -14.91 8.44
CA ASN A 78 -4.08 -13.59 7.81
C ASN A 78 -2.76 -12.84 8.09
N TRP A 79 -1.80 -13.43 8.82
CA TRP A 79 -0.51 -12.81 9.10
C TRP A 79 0.26 -12.41 7.84
N ILE A 80 0.21 -13.25 6.79
CA ILE A 80 0.85 -12.95 5.50
C ILE A 80 0.31 -11.65 4.90
N TRP A 81 -1.01 -11.44 4.96
CA TRP A 81 -1.64 -10.22 4.46
C TRP A 81 -1.29 -8.99 5.28
N ILE A 82 -1.18 -9.13 6.60
CA ILE A 82 -0.74 -8.06 7.50
C ILE A 82 0.73 -7.69 7.20
N LEU A 83 1.60 -8.69 7.04
CA LEU A 83 3.02 -8.50 6.74
C LEU A 83 3.20 -7.85 5.36
N LEU A 84 2.41 -8.27 4.37
CA LEU A 84 2.41 -7.73 3.03
C LEU A 84 1.91 -6.27 3.00
N SER A 85 0.92 -5.93 3.84
CA SER A 85 0.42 -4.56 4.03
C SER A 85 1.43 -3.62 4.71
N ALA A 86 2.41 -4.18 5.42
CA ALA A 86 3.46 -3.45 6.15
C ALA A 86 4.69 -3.13 5.29
N VAL A 87 4.84 -3.73 4.10
CA VAL A 87 5.95 -3.45 3.18
C VAL A 87 6.06 -1.95 2.80
N PRO A 88 4.96 -1.26 2.45
CA PRO A 88 5.00 0.18 2.20
C PRO A 88 5.42 1.00 3.43
N LEU A 89 5.03 0.59 4.63
CA LEU A 89 5.41 1.24 5.89
C LEU A 89 6.92 1.10 6.16
N MET A 90 7.50 -0.09 5.92
CA MET A 90 8.94 -0.28 6.07
C MET A 90 9.72 0.60 5.09
N TYR A 91 9.31 0.67 3.83
CA TYR A 91 9.97 1.54 2.84
C TYR A 91 9.89 3.02 3.24
N PHE A 92 8.77 3.47 3.79
CA PHE A 92 8.64 4.83 4.33
C PHE A 92 9.64 5.13 5.46
N THR A 93 9.79 4.20 6.41
CA THR A 93 10.76 4.39 7.51
C THR A 93 12.19 4.48 7.00
N VAL A 94 12.54 3.74 5.95
CA VAL A 94 13.89 3.81 5.35
C VAL A 94 14.13 5.12 4.62
N ILE A 95 13.14 5.64 3.89
CA ILE A 95 13.26 6.95 3.21
C ILE A 95 13.34 8.10 4.22
N MET A 96 12.53 8.11 5.28
CA MET A 96 12.54 9.23 6.24
C MET A 96 13.79 9.25 7.13
N THR A 97 14.49 8.12 7.25
CA THR A 97 15.72 8.01 8.07
C THR A 97 16.99 8.39 7.29
N ASN A 98 16.93 8.41 5.95
CA ASN A 98 18.02 8.83 5.06
C ASN A 98 17.85 10.28 4.60
#